data_AF-A0A1A6GQG4-F1
#
_entry.id   AF-A0A1A6GQG4-F1
#
_cell.length_a   1.000
_cell.length_b   1.000
_cell.length_c   1.000
_cell.angle_alpha   90.00
_cell.angle_beta   90.00
_cell.angle_gamma   90.00
#
_symmetry.space_group_name_H-M   'P 1'
#
loop_
_entity.id
_entity.type
_entity.pdbx_description
1 polymer ?
#
loop_
_entity_poly.entity_id
_entity_poly.type
_entity_poly.pdbx_seq_one_letter_code
_entity_poly.pdbx_strand_id
1 'polypeptide(L)'
;MDHMISDSVLTVVEEEKVKSQTTQYQRAAALITMILNKDNGAYISFYNALLHEGYKDLAALLHSGLPLVSSSSGKDTDGGITSFVRTVLCEGGVPQRPVIFVTRKKLINAIQQKLWKLNGDPGWVTIYGMAGCGKSVLAAEAVVSQGVYIGFQLENKTNLDF
;
A
#
# COMPACT_ATOMS: atom_id res chain seq x y z
N MET A 1 -0.21 4.40 -24.65
CA MET A 1 -1.39 5.21 -24.26
C MET A 1 -2.60 4.31 -24.08
N ASP A 2 -2.77 3.31 -24.94
CA ASP A 2 -3.84 2.29 -24.91
C ASP A 2 -4.04 1.62 -23.54
N HIS A 3 -2.95 1.28 -22.84
CA HIS A 3 -3.02 0.77 -21.47
C HIS A 3 -3.69 1.75 -20.49
N MET A 4 -3.39 3.04 -20.59
CA MET A 4 -3.99 4.07 -19.71
C MET A 4 -5.44 4.41 -20.08
N ILE A 5 -5.83 4.21 -21.35
CA ILE A 5 -7.23 4.33 -21.78
C ILE A 5 -8.04 3.14 -21.26
N SER A 6 -7.46 1.94 -21.32
CA SER A 6 -8.07 0.73 -20.76
C SER A 6 -8.30 0.83 -19.25
N ASP A 7 -7.36 1.46 -18.54
CA ASP A 7 -7.48 1.75 -17.10
C ASP A 7 -8.45 2.91 -16.77
N SER A 8 -9.13 3.48 -17.78
CA SER A 8 -10.02 4.65 -17.66
C SER A 8 -9.35 5.91 -17.07
N VAL A 9 -8.02 5.95 -17.12
CA VAL A 9 -7.19 7.06 -16.64
C VAL A 9 -7.06 8.14 -17.70
N LEU A 10 -6.98 7.75 -18.98
CA LEU A 10 -6.82 8.65 -20.12
C LEU A 10 -8.06 8.59 -21.01
N THR A 11 -8.57 9.75 -21.42
CA THR A 11 -9.69 9.84 -22.36
C THR A 11 -9.22 9.88 -23.81
N VAL A 12 -10.08 9.48 -24.75
CA VAL A 12 -9.77 9.50 -26.19
C VAL A 12 -9.46 10.92 -26.69
N VAL A 13 -10.13 11.94 -26.13
CA VAL A 13 -9.87 13.36 -26.48
C VAL A 13 -8.47 13.80 -26.05
N GLU A 14 -8.01 13.37 -24.88
CA GLU A 14 -6.65 13.66 -24.40
C GLU A 14 -5.59 12.95 -25.24
N GLU A 15 -5.89 11.72 -25.69
CA GLU A 15 -5.02 10.97 -26.59
C GLU A 15 -4.85 11.68 -27.94
N GLU A 16 -5.94 12.16 -28.53
CA GLU A 16 -5.90 12.93 -29.78
C GLU A 16 -5.07 14.21 -29.64
N LYS A 17 -5.20 14.90 -28.50
CA LYS A 17 -4.40 16.10 -28.19
C LYS A 17 -2.91 15.82 -28.05
N VAL A 18 -2.53 14.63 -27.59
CA VAL A 18 -1.12 14.18 -27.60
C VAL A 18 -0.70 13.82 -29.01
N LYS A 19 -1.51 13.06 -29.75
CA LYS A 19 -1.21 12.64 -31.13
C LYS A 19 -1.10 13.82 -32.10
N SER A 20 -1.78 14.93 -31.85
CA SER A 20 -1.72 16.15 -32.66
C SER A 20 -0.37 16.87 -32.59
N GLN A 21 0.53 16.50 -31.67
CA GLN A 21 1.88 17.08 -31.60
C GLN A 21 2.77 16.55 -32.75
N THR A 22 3.63 17.41 -33.28
CA THR A 22 4.43 17.13 -34.48
C THR A 22 5.61 16.20 -34.22
N THR A 23 6.26 16.31 -33.06
CA THR A 23 7.46 15.51 -32.73
C THR A 23 7.20 14.51 -31.61
N GLN A 24 7.91 13.37 -31.63
CA GLN A 24 7.82 12.37 -30.56
C GLN A 24 8.16 12.95 -29.18
N TYR A 25 9.14 13.84 -29.12
CA TYR A 25 9.51 14.54 -27.89
C TYR A 25 8.35 15.40 -27.36
N GLN A 26 7.71 16.19 -28.21
CA GLN A 26 6.56 17.01 -27.81
C GLN A 26 5.35 16.15 -27.40
N ARG A 27 5.15 15.00 -28.05
CA ARG A 27 4.12 14.01 -27.63
C ARG A 27 4.38 13.52 -26.21
N ALA A 28 5.61 13.10 -25.92
CA ALA A 28 6.00 12.63 -24.59
C ALA A 28 5.89 13.74 -23.54
N ALA A 29 6.36 14.96 -23.85
CA ALA A 29 6.27 16.11 -22.96
C ALA A 29 4.81 16.46 -22.65
N ALA A 30 3.95 16.55 -23.67
CA ALA A 30 2.52 16.83 -23.49
C ALA A 30 1.82 15.76 -22.63
N LEU A 31 2.16 14.48 -22.85
CA LEU A 31 1.64 13.37 -22.05
C LEU A 31 2.06 13.48 -20.58
N ILE A 32 3.34 13.73 -20.31
CA ILE A 32 3.87 13.90 -18.94
C ILE A 32 3.19 15.08 -18.25
N THR A 33 3.05 16.22 -18.92
CA THR A 33 2.37 17.40 -18.35
C THR A 33 0.92 17.12 -18.00
N MET A 34 0.21 16.30 -18.78
CA MET A 34 -1.16 15.89 -18.43
C MET A 34 -1.18 14.96 -17.22
N ILE A 35 -0.29 13.98 -17.15
CA ILE A 35 -0.22 13.03 -16.03
C ILE A 35 0.08 13.74 -14.71
N LEU A 36 0.94 14.77 -14.73
CA LEU A 36 1.26 15.58 -13.54
C LEU A 36 0.05 16.32 -12.96
N ASN A 37 -0.97 16.60 -13.76
CA ASN A 37 -2.20 17.26 -13.32
C ASN A 37 -3.30 16.28 -12.92
N LYS A 38 -3.03 14.96 -12.98
CA LYS A 38 -3.98 13.90 -12.63
C LYS A 38 -3.71 13.32 -11.24
N ASP A 39 -4.60 12.43 -10.84
CA ASP A 39 -4.56 11.73 -9.57
C ASP A 39 -3.48 10.64 -9.53
N ASN A 40 -3.25 10.11 -8.33
CA ASN A 40 -2.26 9.05 -8.10
C ASN A 40 -2.51 7.79 -8.94
N GLY A 41 -3.76 7.50 -9.32
CA GLY A 41 -4.10 6.40 -10.22
C GLY A 41 -3.47 6.57 -11.60
N ALA A 42 -3.40 7.81 -12.10
CA ALA A 42 -2.78 8.09 -13.38
C ALA A 42 -1.27 7.84 -13.41
N TYR A 43 -0.60 8.18 -12.32
CA TYR A 43 0.84 7.91 -12.15
C TYR A 43 1.12 6.41 -12.16
N ILE A 44 0.32 5.61 -11.44
CA ILE A 44 0.48 4.15 -11.37
C ILE A 44 0.20 3.49 -12.73
N SER A 45 -0.89 3.88 -13.39
CA SER A 45 -1.23 3.37 -14.72
C SER A 45 -0.14 3.70 -15.74
N PHE A 46 0.43 4.91 -15.68
CA PHE A 46 1.56 5.29 -16.53
C PHE A 46 2.81 4.44 -16.26
N TYR A 47 3.15 4.21 -15.00
CA TYR A 47 4.25 3.33 -14.62
C TYR A 47 4.05 1.89 -15.13
N ASN A 48 2.85 1.32 -14.96
CA ASN A 48 2.54 -0.01 -15.46
C ASN A 48 2.59 -0.08 -16.99
N ALA A 49 2.11 0.95 -17.68
CA ALA A 49 2.21 1.05 -19.14
C ALA A 49 3.68 1.05 -19.60
N LEU A 50 4.57 1.77 -18.92
CA LEU A 50 6.00 1.77 -19.24
C LEU A 50 6.64 0.39 -19.04
N LEU A 51 6.25 -0.34 -17.99
CA LEU A 51 6.72 -1.71 -17.78
C LEU A 51 6.24 -2.68 -18.87
N HIS A 52 4.97 -2.58 -19.26
CA HIS A 52 4.36 -3.42 -20.30
C HIS A 52 4.98 -3.18 -21.68
N GLU A 53 5.30 -1.93 -22.01
CA GLU A 53 5.93 -1.53 -23.27
C GLU A 53 7.47 -1.72 -23.27
N GLY A 54 8.04 -2.23 -22.18
CA GLY A 54 9.47 -2.59 -22.10
C GLY A 54 10.43 -1.46 -21.75
N TYR A 55 9.93 -0.28 -21.34
CA TYR A 55 10.73 0.86 -20.91
C TYR A 55 11.22 0.73 -19.46
N LYS A 56 12.01 -0.32 -19.19
CA LYS A 56 12.44 -0.72 -17.83
C LYS A 56 13.25 0.34 -17.10
N ASP A 57 14.17 1.02 -17.80
CA ASP A 57 15.03 2.04 -17.18
C ASP A 57 14.23 3.29 -16.79
N LEU A 58 13.28 3.71 -17.64
CA LEU A 58 12.37 4.82 -17.34
C LEU A 58 11.41 4.46 -16.20
N ALA A 59 10.90 3.23 -16.19
CA ALA A 59 10.08 2.74 -15.08
C ALA A 59 10.88 2.71 -13.77
N ALA A 60 12.15 2.29 -13.80
CA ALA A 60 13.02 2.28 -12.63
C ALA A 60 13.22 3.69 -12.03
N LEU A 61 13.34 4.72 -12.87
CA LEU A 61 13.41 6.11 -12.43
C LEU A 61 12.13 6.58 -11.74
N LEU A 62 10.97 6.12 -12.22
CA LEU A 62 9.66 6.49 -11.67
C LEU A 62 9.26 5.66 -10.45
N HIS A 63 9.96 4.56 -10.18
CA HIS A 63 9.64 3.61 -9.12
C HIS A 63 9.71 4.23 -7.73
N SER A 64 10.68 5.11 -7.48
CA SER A 64 10.84 5.80 -6.19
C SER A 64 9.75 6.85 -5.92
N GLY A 65 9.10 7.35 -6.98
CA GLY A 65 8.03 8.36 -6.91
C GLY A 65 6.62 7.77 -6.94
N LEU A 66 6.48 6.44 -6.94
CA LEU A 66 5.17 5.80 -6.92
C LEU A 66 4.39 6.24 -5.69
N PRO A 67 3.22 6.91 -5.86
CA PRO A 67 2.38 7.21 -4.74
C PRO A 67 2.01 5.89 -4.11
N LEU A 68 2.02 5.88 -2.79
CA LEU A 68 1.84 4.71 -1.96
C LEU A 68 0.36 4.26 -1.97
N VAL A 69 -0.20 4.08 -3.15
CA VAL A 69 -1.58 3.67 -3.39
C VAL A 69 -1.50 2.25 -3.90
N SER A 70 -1.77 1.35 -2.95
CA SER A 70 -2.12 -0.05 -3.12
C SER A 70 -2.51 -0.44 -4.56
N SER A 71 -1.59 -1.11 -5.26
CA SER A 71 -1.90 -1.87 -6.46
C SER A 71 -2.78 -3.06 -6.06
N SER A 72 -4.08 -2.86 -6.06
CA SER A 72 -5.08 -3.93 -5.94
C SER A 72 -5.24 -4.64 -7.29
N SER A 73 -4.16 -5.16 -7.87
CA SER A 73 -4.25 -6.04 -9.03
C SER A 73 -4.49 -7.49 -8.56
N GLY A 74 -5.73 -7.80 -8.19
CA GLY A 74 -6.41 -9.09 -8.40
C GLY A 74 -5.74 -10.44 -8.05
N LYS A 75 -4.59 -10.51 -7.37
CA LYS A 75 -3.89 -11.78 -7.06
C LYS A 75 -3.44 -11.99 -5.61
N ASP A 76 -3.82 -11.10 -4.69
CA ASP A 76 -3.55 -11.26 -3.25
C ASP A 76 -4.82 -11.54 -2.43
N THR A 77 -5.75 -12.32 -3.00
CA THR A 77 -7.08 -12.57 -2.38
C THR A 77 -7.05 -13.52 -1.17
N ASP A 78 -5.91 -13.84 -0.57
CA ASP A 78 -5.88 -14.61 0.68
C ASP A 78 -4.91 -14.08 1.76
N GLY A 79 -4.30 -12.92 1.54
CA GLY A 79 -3.45 -12.31 2.56
C GLY A 79 -3.18 -10.86 2.23
N GLY A 80 -3.99 -9.95 2.76
CA GLY A 80 -3.94 -8.50 2.56
C GLY A 80 -2.66 -7.81 3.06
N ILE A 81 -1.50 -8.34 2.66
CA ILE A 81 -0.16 -7.83 2.89
C ILE A 81 0.27 -7.16 1.59
N THR A 82 0.08 -5.86 1.48
CA THR A 82 0.65 -5.10 0.36
C THR A 82 2.17 -5.00 0.48
N SER A 83 2.85 -4.75 -0.65
CA SER A 83 4.28 -4.44 -0.67
C SER A 83 4.66 -3.33 0.31
N PHE A 84 3.80 -2.33 0.46
CA PHE A 84 3.96 -1.26 1.44
C PHE A 84 3.93 -1.76 2.89
N VAL A 85 2.93 -2.57 3.25
CA VAL A 85 2.82 -3.15 4.59
C VAL A 85 4.08 -3.95 4.90
N ARG A 86 4.62 -4.71 3.94
CA ARG A 86 5.87 -5.44 4.14
C ARG A 86 7.06 -4.51 4.45
N THR A 87 7.21 -3.40 3.74
CA THR A 87 8.32 -2.45 3.97
C THR A 87 8.23 -1.83 5.36
N VAL A 88 7.07 -1.29 5.74
CA VAL A 88 6.88 -0.65 7.05
C VAL A 88 7.06 -1.63 8.22
N LEU A 89 6.57 -2.86 8.07
CA LEU A 89 6.71 -3.88 9.11
C LEU A 89 8.17 -4.32 9.29
N CYS A 90 8.93 -4.44 8.20
CA CYS A 90 10.35 -4.76 8.25
C CYS A 90 11.16 -3.64 8.92
N GLU A 91 10.87 -2.37 8.59
CA GLU A 91 11.52 -1.21 9.23
C GLU A 91 11.14 -1.08 10.71
N GLY A 92 9.90 -1.40 11.07
CA GLY A 92 9.40 -1.38 12.45
C GLY A 92 9.83 -2.57 13.32
N GLY A 93 10.64 -3.49 12.80
CA GLY A 93 11.12 -4.67 13.54
C GLY A 93 10.02 -5.71 13.86
N VAL A 94 8.92 -5.72 13.09
CA VAL A 94 7.83 -6.67 13.29
C VAL A 94 8.28 -8.06 12.81
N PRO A 95 8.17 -9.11 13.65
CA PRO A 95 8.63 -10.44 13.28
C PRO A 95 7.79 -11.00 12.13
N GLN A 96 8.44 -11.75 11.23
CA GLN A 96 7.75 -12.45 10.15
C GLN A 96 6.83 -13.54 10.69
N ARG A 97 5.80 -13.89 9.91
CA ARG A 97 4.87 -14.96 10.26
C ARG A 97 5.61 -16.29 10.45
N PRO A 98 5.27 -17.08 11.49
CA PRO A 98 5.80 -18.43 11.66
C PRO A 98 5.50 -19.34 10.47
N VAL A 99 6.34 -20.35 10.26
CA VAL A 99 6.22 -21.34 9.16
C VAL A 99 4.84 -22.01 9.14
N ILE A 100 4.28 -22.29 10.32
CA ILE A 100 2.92 -22.80 10.48
C ILE A 100 2.12 -21.74 11.22
N PHE A 101 1.15 -21.14 10.54
CA PHE A 101 0.32 -20.06 11.07
C PHE A 101 -1.16 -20.40 10.92
N VAL A 102 -1.93 -20.13 11.97
CA VAL A 102 -3.39 -20.28 11.99
C VAL A 102 -4.02 -18.95 12.33
N THR A 103 -4.87 -18.45 11.42
CA THR A 103 -5.49 -17.14 11.54
C THR A 103 -6.57 -17.12 12.64
N ARG A 104 -6.37 -16.31 13.69
CA ARG A 104 -7.34 -16.12 14.78
C ARG A 104 -8.12 -14.80 14.61
N LYS A 105 -8.94 -14.73 13.56
CA LYS A 105 -9.63 -13.49 13.10
C LYS A 105 -10.36 -12.73 14.23
N LYS A 106 -11.06 -13.44 15.13
CA LYS A 106 -11.80 -12.81 16.25
C LYS A 106 -10.90 -11.99 17.17
N LEU A 107 -9.72 -12.51 17.49
CA LEU A 107 -8.76 -11.83 18.37
C LEU A 107 -8.04 -10.69 17.66
N ILE A 108 -7.65 -10.91 16.41
CA ILE A 108 -7.03 -9.89 15.55
C ILE A 108 -7.96 -8.68 15.42
N ASN A 109 -9.24 -8.91 15.10
CA ASN A 109 -10.22 -7.83 14.99
C ASN A 109 -10.43 -7.09 16.32
N ALA A 110 -10.42 -7.79 17.45
CA ALA A 110 -10.55 -7.15 18.76
C ALA A 110 -9.37 -6.22 19.07
N ILE A 111 -8.15 -6.63 18.71
CA ILE A 111 -6.94 -5.80 18.85
C ILE A 111 -7.03 -4.58 17.93
N GLN A 112 -7.39 -4.76 16.65
CA GLN A 112 -7.53 -3.68 15.69
C GLN A 112 -8.57 -2.64 16.11
N GLN A 113 -9.73 -3.09 16.61
CA GLN A 113 -10.77 -2.20 17.13
C GLN A 113 -10.28 -1.35 18.32
N LYS A 114 -9.39 -1.90 19.14
CA LYS A 114 -8.80 -1.19 20.28
C LYS A 114 -7.73 -0.20 19.82
N LEU A 115 -6.96 -0.56 18.81
CA LEU A 115 -6.00 0.32 18.17
C LEU A 115 -6.67 1.50 17.45
N TRP A 116 -7.79 1.28 16.75
CA TRP A 116 -8.54 2.36 16.10
C TRP A 116 -9.12 3.37 17.09
N LYS A 117 -9.44 2.95 18.32
CA LYS A 117 -9.92 3.86 19.37
C LYS A 117 -8.85 4.84 19.86
N LEU A 118 -7.57 4.61 19.56
CA LEU A 118 -6.52 5.58 19.85
C LEU A 118 -6.63 6.83 18.97
N ASN A 119 -7.22 6.71 17.76
CA ASN A 119 -7.49 7.84 16.86
C ASN A 119 -6.30 8.79 16.60
N GLY A 120 -5.06 8.28 16.66
CA GLY A 120 -3.85 9.08 16.49
C GLY A 120 -3.36 9.77 17.77
N ASP A 121 -4.13 9.71 18.86
CA ASP A 121 -3.71 10.19 20.17
C ASP A 121 -2.77 9.15 20.84
N PRO A 122 -1.80 9.60 21.65
CA PRO A 122 -0.95 8.70 22.42
C PRO A 122 -1.77 7.78 23.33
N GLY A 123 -1.45 6.48 23.33
CA GLY A 123 -2.09 5.49 24.20
C GLY A 123 -1.58 4.07 23.95
N TRP A 124 -2.20 3.07 24.59
CA TRP A 124 -1.67 1.69 24.63
C TRP A 124 -2.78 0.71 24.45
N VAL A 125 -2.37 -0.40 23.84
CA VAL A 125 -3.13 -1.61 23.79
C VAL A 125 -2.22 -2.69 24.37
N THR A 126 -2.59 -3.20 25.54
CA THR A 126 -1.83 -4.27 26.19
C THR A 126 -2.36 -5.62 25.71
N ILE A 127 -1.47 -6.53 25.30
CA ILE A 127 -1.82 -7.92 24.99
C ILE A 127 -1.16 -8.80 26.04
N TYR A 128 -1.94 -9.41 26.93
CA TYR A 128 -1.39 -10.29 27.96
C TYR A 128 -1.93 -11.72 27.82
N GLY A 129 -1.41 -12.63 28.64
CA GLY A 129 -1.83 -14.04 28.67
C GLY A 129 -0.64 -14.96 28.95
N MET A 130 -0.91 -16.26 29.06
CA MET A 130 0.08 -17.29 29.38
C MET A 130 1.32 -17.24 28.46
N ALA A 131 2.49 -17.60 28.98
CA ALA A 131 3.68 -17.76 28.16
C ALA A 131 3.44 -18.79 27.04
N GLY A 132 3.92 -18.52 25.82
CA GLY A 132 3.75 -19.41 24.67
C GLY A 132 2.38 -19.41 23.98
N CYS A 133 1.37 -18.66 24.47
CA CYS A 133 0.03 -18.67 23.85
C CYS A 133 -0.08 -17.94 22.49
N GLY A 134 1.01 -17.32 22.03
CA GLY A 134 1.10 -16.65 20.72
C GLY A 134 0.79 -15.14 20.73
N LYS A 135 0.95 -14.46 21.88
CA LYS A 135 0.68 -13.00 22.01
C LYS A 135 1.43 -12.15 20.99
N SER A 136 2.74 -12.36 20.85
CA SER A 136 3.58 -11.62 19.91
C SER A 136 3.17 -11.85 18.45
N VAL A 137 2.74 -13.08 18.14
CA VAL A 137 2.23 -13.43 16.81
C VAL A 137 0.90 -12.72 16.53
N LEU A 138 0.01 -12.64 17.53
CA LEU A 138 -1.25 -11.88 17.42
C LEU A 138 -1.01 -10.37 17.29
N ALA A 139 -0.04 -9.82 18.02
CA ALA A 139 0.33 -8.41 17.95
C ALA A 139 0.87 -8.05 16.56
N ALA A 140 1.80 -8.86 16.04
CA ALA A 140 2.34 -8.69 14.69
C ALA A 140 1.22 -8.81 13.64
N GLU A 141 0.35 -9.80 13.76
CA GLU A 141 -0.72 -10.00 12.79
C GLU A 141 -1.76 -8.87 12.79
N ALA A 142 -2.03 -8.25 13.93
CA ALA A 142 -2.98 -7.14 14.03
C ALA A 142 -2.55 -5.91 13.23
N VAL A 143 -1.24 -5.66 13.10
CA VAL A 143 -0.68 -4.56 12.32
C VAL A 143 -0.39 -4.92 10.85
N VAL A 144 -0.40 -6.22 10.52
CA VAL A 144 -0.17 -6.72 9.15
C VAL A 144 -1.37 -6.56 8.23
N SER A 145 -2.59 -6.49 8.77
CA SER A 145 -3.79 -6.28 7.95
C SER A 145 -3.90 -4.81 7.52
N GLN A 146 -4.08 -4.55 6.23
CA GLN A 146 -4.30 -3.20 5.67
C GLN A 146 -5.32 -2.41 6.51
N GLY A 147 -4.88 -1.33 7.14
CA GLY A 147 -5.77 -0.39 7.82
C GLY A 147 -5.27 0.19 9.15
N VAL A 148 -4.06 -0.16 9.61
CA VAL A 148 -3.53 0.32 10.88
C VAL A 148 -2.17 1.00 10.67
N TYR A 149 -2.19 2.27 10.28
CA TYR A 149 -1.02 3.14 10.38
C TYR A 149 -0.92 3.63 11.83
N ILE A 150 -0.03 3.02 12.62
CA ILE A 150 0.30 3.51 13.95
C ILE A 150 1.76 3.92 13.92
N GLY A 151 2.01 5.23 14.00
CA GLY A 151 3.31 5.73 14.39
C GLY A 151 3.57 5.31 15.83
N PHE A 152 4.52 4.40 16.06
CA PHE A 152 4.90 3.98 17.39
C PHE A 152 5.70 5.10 18.07
N GLN A 153 5.05 5.84 18.97
CA GLN A 153 5.72 6.62 20.00
C GLN A 153 5.12 6.23 21.36
N LEU A 154 5.96 5.65 22.22
CA LEU A 154 5.58 5.11 23.53
C LEU A 154 5.26 6.23 24.52
N GLU A 155 4.02 6.34 25.07
CA GLU A 155 3.73 6.71 26.49
C GLU A 155 2.22 6.68 26.93
N ASN A 156 1.92 6.30 28.21
CA ASN A 156 0.65 6.13 29.04
C ASN A 156 -0.57 5.11 28.90
N LYS A 157 -0.57 4.02 29.72
CA LYS A 157 -1.24 2.69 29.69
C LYS A 157 -2.79 2.53 29.60
N THR A 158 -3.28 1.47 28.92
CA THR A 158 -4.54 0.73 29.24
C THR A 158 -4.47 -0.81 29.00
N ASN A 159 -5.20 -1.60 29.81
CA ASN A 159 -5.14 -3.08 29.93
C ASN A 159 -6.26 -3.84 29.18
N LEU A 160 -6.00 -5.10 28.79
CA LEU A 160 -6.95 -5.98 28.08
C LEU A 160 -6.84 -7.46 28.50
N ASP A 161 -7.79 -7.83 29.36
CA ASP A 161 -8.47 -9.10 29.61
C ASP A 161 -8.24 -10.35 28.69
N PHE A 162 -7.28 -11.27 28.87
CA PHE A 162 -7.19 -12.59 28.15
C PHE A 162 -7.34 -13.79 29.08
#